data_AF-A0A0H1B8J5-F1
#
_entry.id   AF-A0A0H1B8J5-F1
#
_cell.length_a   1.000
_cell.length_b   1.000
_cell.length_c   1.000
_cell.angle_alpha   90.00
_cell.angle_beta   90.00
_cell.angle_gamma   90.00
#
_symmetry.space_group_name_H-M   'P 1'
#
loop_
_entity.id
_entity.type
_entity.pdbx_description
1 polymer ?
#
loop_
_entity_poly.entity_id
_entity_poly.type
_entity_poly.pdbx_seq_one_letter_code
_entity_poly.pdbx_strand_id
1 'polypeptide(L)'
;MAMTLDAKQNFILIGVLGLFTIMVMFARLLLQKIRKRPFGASDYLTIFALVCFCARTVMCVLVSLWGTNVANPPDQMERQFTESEIYRREIGSKLALTDRVTYTTYLWTQKTIILMLYTQIPPGLLWPNHLLSATLALLAITFVLVQVISFSECSPFHLYWQVAPDPGPCVKTILHSFVHTITNTLTHLLLLAIPLRWAFQKGWSRTQKFLLASLFSLGILLIAIALAHLPIRGRDTTNSYQNALKDAEAFLLAFLANIIAITGLDYDPSDEDDTPFLASNSKRRSNSSGFRSLFDRKIIVTSNFEMQSQTASPARVRQMFPRHPWAAVQRLSNENLITRARGGRDSR
;
A
#
# COMPACT_ATOMS: atom_id res chain seq x y z
N MET A 1 13.38 -29.52 30.67
CA MET A 1 11.93 -29.43 30.34
C MET A 1 11.76 -29.93 28.91
N ALA A 2 11.21 -31.14 28.73
CA ALA A 2 10.99 -31.71 27.40
C ALA A 2 9.90 -30.91 26.69
N MET A 3 10.22 -30.35 25.53
CA MET A 3 9.29 -29.56 24.71
C MET A 3 8.29 -30.51 24.02
N THR A 4 6.99 -30.23 24.13
CA THR A 4 5.93 -31.02 23.50
C THR A 4 6.08 -31.03 21.97
N LEU A 5 5.59 -32.08 21.31
CA LEU A 5 5.68 -32.23 19.85
C LEU A 5 5.04 -31.04 19.12
N ASP A 6 3.89 -30.57 19.62
CA ASP A 6 3.16 -29.42 19.06
C ASP A 6 3.94 -28.10 19.19
N ALA A 7 4.70 -27.95 20.27
CA ALA A 7 5.56 -26.78 20.46
C ALA A 7 6.74 -26.82 19.48
N LYS A 8 7.37 -27.99 19.28
CA LYS A 8 8.45 -28.15 18.29
C LYS A 8 7.98 -27.84 16.88
N GLN A 9 6.81 -28.34 16.48
CA GLN A 9 6.22 -28.04 15.17
C GLN A 9 5.96 -26.54 14.99
N ASN A 10 5.41 -25.87 16.02
CA ASN A 10 5.17 -24.44 15.99
C ASN A 10 6.49 -23.65 15.81
N PHE A 11 7.54 -23.99 16.56
CA PHE A 11 8.86 -23.33 16.42
C PHE A 11 9.47 -23.50 15.03
N ILE A 12 9.41 -24.72 14.46
CA ILE A 12 9.93 -24.97 13.12
C ILE A 12 9.17 -24.12 12.11
N LEU A 13 7.84 -24.06 12.23
CA LEU A 13 7.03 -23.32 11.28
C LEU A 13 7.24 -21.80 11.35
N ILE A 14 7.27 -21.24 12.56
CA ILE A 14 7.59 -19.83 12.81
C ILE A 14 8.96 -19.50 12.23
N GLY A 15 9.96 -20.36 12.47
CA GLY A 15 11.32 -20.17 11.98
C GLY A 15 11.41 -20.20 10.45
N VAL A 16 10.79 -21.18 9.81
CA VAL A 16 10.84 -21.36 8.35
C VAL A 16 10.08 -20.25 7.62
N LEU A 17 8.81 -20.00 7.98
CA LEU A 17 8.01 -18.94 7.36
C LEU A 17 8.58 -17.55 7.67
N GLY A 18 9.10 -17.36 8.88
CA GLY A 18 9.79 -16.14 9.28
C GLY A 18 11.02 -15.86 8.43
N LEU A 19 11.86 -16.87 8.21
CA LEU A 19 13.05 -16.76 7.35
C LEU A 19 12.66 -16.38 5.92
N PHE A 20 11.68 -17.05 5.32
CA PHE A 20 11.21 -16.72 3.97
C PHE A 20 10.66 -15.29 3.87
N THR A 21 9.92 -14.84 4.89
CA THR A 21 9.37 -13.47 4.95
C THR A 21 10.48 -12.42 4.97
N ILE A 22 11.51 -12.63 5.80
CA ILE A 22 12.69 -11.76 5.86
C ILE A 22 13.44 -11.78 4.52
N MET A 23 13.63 -12.95 3.93
CA MET A 23 14.34 -13.08 2.65
C MET A 23 13.63 -12.34 1.52
N VAL A 24 12.30 -12.37 1.43
CA VAL A 24 11.54 -11.63 0.41
C VAL A 24 11.73 -10.12 0.56
N MET A 25 11.59 -9.58 1.78
CA MET A 25 11.75 -8.15 2.03
C MET A 25 13.21 -7.71 1.79
N PHE A 26 14.17 -8.50 2.24
CA PHE A 26 15.60 -8.22 2.04
C PHE A 26 16.00 -8.30 0.57
N ALA A 27 15.52 -9.31 -0.17
CA ALA A 27 15.76 -9.46 -1.60
C ALA A 27 15.30 -8.22 -2.37
N ARG A 28 14.09 -7.71 -2.09
CA ARG A 28 13.62 -6.45 -2.69
C ARG A 28 14.60 -5.29 -2.43
N LEU A 29 15.01 -5.07 -1.18
CA LEU A 29 15.92 -3.98 -0.82
C LEU A 29 17.29 -4.12 -1.49
N LEU A 30 17.80 -5.36 -1.59
CA LEU A 30 19.02 -5.67 -2.32
C LEU A 30 18.88 -5.38 -3.81
N LEU A 31 17.77 -5.81 -4.45
CA LEU A 31 17.52 -5.55 -5.86
C LEU A 31 17.49 -4.04 -6.14
N GLN A 32 16.84 -3.26 -5.29
CA GLN A 32 16.81 -1.80 -5.43
C GLN A 32 18.20 -1.19 -5.33
N LYS A 33 19.03 -1.67 -4.39
CA LYS A 33 20.42 -1.25 -4.22
C LYS A 33 21.28 -1.61 -5.43
N ILE A 34 21.12 -2.83 -5.97
CA ILE A 34 21.85 -3.30 -7.17
C ILE A 34 21.46 -2.47 -8.40
N ARG A 35 20.17 -2.14 -8.55
CA ARG A 35 19.65 -1.28 -9.62
C ARG A 35 20.06 0.19 -9.49
N LYS A 36 20.79 0.57 -8.43
CA LYS A 36 21.24 1.95 -8.13
C LYS A 36 20.11 2.99 -8.14
N ARG A 37 18.87 2.57 -7.85
CA ARG A 37 17.71 3.46 -7.76
C ARG A 37 17.70 4.13 -6.38
N PRO A 38 17.32 5.41 -6.28
CA PRO A 38 17.15 6.06 -4.98
C PRO A 38 16.04 5.36 -4.19
N PHE A 39 16.18 5.29 -2.87
CA PHE A 39 15.15 4.70 -2.01
C PHE A 39 13.89 5.57 -2.01
N GLY A 40 12.76 4.97 -2.38
CA GLY A 40 11.46 5.61 -2.36
C GLY A 40 10.77 5.46 -1.00
N ALA A 41 9.62 6.11 -0.82
CA ALA A 41 8.80 5.98 0.39
C ALA A 41 8.40 4.51 0.68
N SER A 42 8.12 3.73 -0.37
CA SER A 42 7.79 2.31 -0.26
C SER A 42 8.95 1.47 0.29
N ASP A 43 10.20 1.84 0.01
CA ASP A 43 11.38 1.12 0.50
C ASP A 43 11.61 1.40 1.99
N TYR A 44 11.42 2.65 2.43
CA TYR A 44 11.46 3.00 3.85
C TYR A 44 10.37 2.28 4.66
N LEU A 45 9.16 2.17 4.12
CA LEU A 45 8.09 1.39 4.75
C LEU A 45 8.44 -0.10 4.80
N THR A 46 9.16 -0.63 3.82
CA THR A 46 9.61 -2.02 3.81
C THR A 46 10.68 -2.28 4.87
N ILE A 47 11.61 -1.33 5.07
CA ILE A 47 12.59 -1.39 6.16
C ILE A 47 11.86 -1.36 7.51
N PHE A 48 10.87 -0.48 7.67
CA PHE A 48 10.05 -0.43 8.88
C PHE A 48 9.29 -1.75 9.12
N ALA A 49 8.65 -2.30 8.08
CA ALA A 49 7.97 -3.59 8.15
C ALA A 49 8.93 -4.73 8.54
N LEU A 50 10.16 -4.74 8.00
CA LEU A 50 11.19 -5.72 8.35
C LEU A 50 11.55 -5.64 9.84
N VAL A 51 11.73 -4.43 10.39
CA VAL A 51 12.02 -4.23 11.82
C VAL A 51 10.84 -4.73 12.68
N CYS A 52 9.61 -4.36 12.34
CA CYS A 52 8.42 -4.84 13.04
C CYS A 52 8.30 -6.37 13.00
N PHE A 53 8.59 -6.99 11.85
CA PHE A 53 8.52 -8.44 11.70
C PHE A 53 9.58 -9.15 12.55
N CYS A 54 10.83 -8.68 12.54
CA CYS A 54 11.88 -9.24 13.39
C CYS A 54 11.53 -9.12 14.88
N ALA A 55 11.01 -7.97 15.31
CA ALA A 55 10.55 -7.77 16.68
C ALA A 55 9.44 -8.76 17.05
N ARG A 56 8.44 -8.94 16.19
CA ARG A 56 7.39 -9.95 16.33
C ARG A 56 7.96 -11.35 16.49
N THR A 57 8.88 -11.78 15.62
CA THR A 57 9.46 -13.13 15.68
C THR A 57 10.13 -13.38 17.03
N VAL A 58 10.93 -12.41 17.52
CA VAL A 58 11.57 -12.50 18.84
C VAL A 58 10.53 -12.59 19.96
N MET A 59 9.52 -11.71 19.96
CA MET A 59 8.46 -11.73 20.97
C MET A 59 7.66 -13.03 20.95
N CYS A 60 7.28 -13.53 19.78
CA CYS A 60 6.54 -14.78 19.63
C CYS A 60 7.32 -15.99 20.19
N VAL A 61 8.63 -16.05 19.94
CA VAL A 61 9.51 -17.08 20.51
C VAL A 61 9.55 -16.97 22.05
N LEU A 62 9.74 -15.77 22.59
CA LEU A 62 9.78 -15.55 24.04
C LEU A 62 8.45 -15.89 24.73
N VAL A 63 7.33 -15.47 24.14
CA VAL A 63 5.98 -15.80 24.62
C VAL A 63 5.74 -17.31 24.59
N SER A 64 6.21 -18.00 23.55
CA SER A 64 6.09 -19.45 23.43
C SER A 64 6.94 -20.19 24.47
N LEU A 65 8.07 -19.62 24.90
CA LEU A 65 8.96 -20.19 25.92
C LEU A 65 8.49 -19.90 27.35
N TRP A 66 7.99 -18.70 27.62
CA TRP A 66 7.60 -18.25 28.97
C TRP A 66 6.12 -18.45 29.30
N GLY A 67 5.27 -18.60 28.29
CA GLY A 67 3.83 -18.70 28.45
C GLY A 67 3.16 -17.35 28.78
N THR A 68 1.83 -17.35 28.81
CA THR A 68 1.02 -16.17 29.14
C THR A 68 0.11 -16.45 30.35
N ASN A 69 -0.66 -15.44 30.75
CA ASN A 69 -1.70 -15.51 31.76
C ASN A 69 -3.03 -16.12 31.26
N VAL A 70 -3.13 -16.52 29.99
CA VAL A 70 -4.31 -17.24 29.48
C VAL A 70 -4.27 -18.68 30.04
N ALA A 71 -5.11 -18.97 31.02
CA ALA A 71 -5.26 -20.33 31.54
C ALA A 71 -6.14 -21.17 30.58
N ASN A 72 -5.65 -22.33 30.18
CA ASN A 72 -6.47 -23.34 29.48
C ASN A 72 -7.19 -24.21 30.53
N PRO A 73 -8.50 -24.48 30.40
CA PRO A 73 -9.23 -25.37 31.31
C PRO A 73 -8.99 -26.83 30.83
N PRO A 74 -8.59 -27.81 31.68
CA PRO A 74 -8.88 -27.96 33.11
C PRO A 74 -7.66 -28.18 34.03
N ASP A 75 -6.42 -28.22 33.52
CA ASP A 75 -5.27 -28.79 34.27
C ASP A 75 -4.55 -27.83 35.24
N GLN A 76 -4.97 -26.56 35.30
CA GLN A 76 -4.24 -25.50 36.01
C GLN A 76 -5.03 -24.82 37.13
N MET A 77 -6.32 -25.11 37.31
CA MET A 77 -7.09 -24.53 38.42
C MET A 77 -6.64 -25.08 39.79
N GLU A 78 -5.85 -26.17 39.79
CA GLU A 78 -5.26 -26.79 40.98
C GLU A 78 -3.72 -26.66 41.09
N ARG A 79 -3.03 -26.09 40.09
CA ARG A 79 -1.56 -25.91 40.18
C ARG A 79 -1.22 -24.57 40.82
N GLN A 80 -0.64 -24.63 42.01
CA GLN A 80 0.11 -23.49 42.55
C GLN A 80 1.34 -23.25 41.66
N PHE A 81 1.33 -22.15 40.90
CA PHE A 81 2.50 -21.71 40.15
C PHE A 81 3.60 -21.29 41.12
N THR A 82 4.85 -21.63 40.79
CA THR A 82 6.01 -21.12 41.54
C THR A 82 6.16 -19.62 41.27
N GLU A 83 6.68 -18.83 42.22
CA GLU A 83 6.91 -17.38 42.03
C GLU A 83 7.71 -17.06 40.76
N SER A 84 8.68 -17.90 40.42
CA SER A 84 9.49 -17.77 39.19
C SER A 84 8.69 -18.00 37.91
N GLU A 85 7.67 -18.85 37.94
CA GLU A 85 6.76 -19.10 36.81
C GLU A 85 5.77 -17.96 36.64
N ILE A 86 5.27 -17.41 37.75
CA ILE A 86 4.39 -16.24 37.76
C ILE A 86 5.12 -15.06 37.11
N TYR A 87 6.36 -14.78 37.52
CA TYR A 87 7.16 -13.70 36.94
C TYR A 87 7.38 -13.86 35.43
N ARG A 88 7.70 -15.08 34.98
CA ARG A 88 7.88 -15.38 33.54
C ARG A 88 6.59 -15.18 32.75
N ARG A 89 5.44 -15.61 33.29
CA ARG A 89 4.12 -15.44 32.65
C ARG A 89 3.66 -13.99 32.64
N GLU A 90 4.00 -13.20 33.66
CA GLU A 90 3.73 -11.77 33.66
C GLU A 90 4.46 -11.07 32.51
N ILE A 91 5.76 -11.33 32.35
CA ILE A 91 6.56 -10.80 31.24
C ILE A 91 6.02 -11.33 29.90
N GLY A 92 5.74 -12.62 29.80
CA GLY A 92 5.19 -13.23 28.59
C GLY A 92 3.84 -12.60 28.20
N SER A 93 3.02 -12.20 29.17
CA SER A 93 1.73 -11.54 28.89
C SER A 93 1.93 -10.10 28.40
N LYS A 94 2.89 -9.35 28.95
CA LYS A 94 3.29 -8.02 28.43
C LYS A 94 3.84 -8.11 27.00
N LEU A 95 4.67 -9.11 26.73
CA LEU A 95 5.19 -9.39 25.39
C LEU A 95 4.07 -9.80 24.43
N ALA A 96 3.09 -10.58 24.87
CA ALA A 96 1.94 -10.98 24.05
C ALA A 96 1.08 -9.78 23.66
N LEU A 97 0.90 -8.80 24.55
CA LEU A 97 0.22 -7.54 24.20
C LEU A 97 1.03 -6.74 23.15
N THR A 98 2.34 -6.63 23.35
CA THR A 98 3.24 -5.92 22.43
C THR A 98 3.33 -6.61 21.06
N ASP A 99 3.30 -7.94 21.02
CA ASP A 99 3.25 -8.75 19.80
C ASP A 99 2.01 -8.43 18.96
N ARG A 100 0.83 -8.29 19.59
CA ARG A 100 -0.42 -7.93 18.90
C ARG A 100 -0.28 -6.59 18.19
N VAL A 101 0.17 -5.57 18.92
CA VAL A 101 0.37 -4.21 18.39
C VAL A 101 1.34 -4.22 17.21
N THR A 102 2.45 -4.94 17.37
CA THR A 102 3.52 -5.03 16.36
C THR A 102 3.07 -5.79 15.12
N TYR A 103 2.31 -6.88 15.30
CA TYR A 103 1.75 -7.66 14.21
C TYR A 103 0.72 -6.88 13.38
N THR A 104 -0.22 -6.20 14.04
CA THR A 104 -1.17 -5.32 13.37
C THR A 104 -0.44 -4.20 12.63
N THR A 105 0.59 -3.60 13.23
CA THR A 105 1.42 -2.58 12.57
C THR A 105 2.10 -3.13 11.32
N TYR A 106 2.68 -4.33 11.40
CA TYR A 106 3.29 -4.99 10.25
C TYR A 106 2.28 -5.23 9.12
N LEU A 107 1.12 -5.83 9.41
CA LEU A 107 0.11 -6.15 8.40
C LEU A 107 -0.41 -4.89 7.70
N TRP A 108 -0.72 -3.83 8.45
CA TRP A 108 -1.21 -2.57 7.86
C TRP A 108 -0.13 -1.83 7.09
N THR A 109 1.13 -1.94 7.51
CA THR A 109 2.27 -1.42 6.74
C THR A 109 2.39 -2.12 5.39
N GLN A 110 2.31 -3.46 5.34
CA GLN A 110 2.34 -4.21 4.08
C GLN A 110 1.18 -3.84 3.16
N LYS A 111 -0.04 -3.68 3.69
CA LYS A 111 -1.20 -3.19 2.94
C LYS A 111 -0.97 -1.79 2.36
N THR A 112 -0.33 -0.92 3.13
CA THR A 112 0.03 0.44 2.68
C THR A 112 1.07 0.41 1.57
N ILE A 113 2.06 -0.49 1.65
CA ILE A 113 3.05 -0.73 0.59
C ILE A 113 2.35 -1.16 -0.70
N ILE A 114 1.43 -2.14 -0.63
CA ILE A 114 0.63 -2.59 -1.80
C ILE A 114 -0.14 -1.42 -2.40
N LEU A 115 -0.77 -0.58 -1.56
CA LEU A 115 -1.52 0.57 -2.01
C LEU A 115 -0.63 1.61 -2.73
N MET A 116 0.59 1.83 -2.24
CA MET A 116 1.59 2.69 -2.90
C MET A 116 2.13 2.09 -4.21
N LEU A 117 2.10 0.77 -4.38
CA LEU A 117 2.40 0.17 -5.69
C LEU A 117 1.27 0.47 -6.68
N TYR A 118 0.01 0.47 -6.23
CA TYR A 118 -1.12 0.84 -7.09
C TYR A 118 -1.07 2.31 -7.54
N THR A 119 -0.48 3.23 -6.77
CA THR A 119 -0.32 4.62 -7.24
C THR A 119 0.66 4.76 -8.41
N GLN A 120 1.57 3.79 -8.60
CA GLN A 120 2.61 3.85 -9.63
C GLN A 120 2.14 3.29 -10.97
N ILE A 121 1.05 2.54 -10.98
CA ILE A 121 0.47 2.00 -12.21
C ILE A 121 -0.25 3.14 -12.96
N PRO A 122 -0.11 3.22 -14.31
CA PRO A 122 -0.59 4.36 -15.09
C PRO A 122 -2.07 4.72 -14.89
N PRO A 123 -2.45 6.02 -14.88
CA PRO A 123 -3.79 6.50 -14.55
C PRO A 123 -4.88 6.11 -15.56
N GLY A 124 -4.52 5.73 -16.79
CA GLY A 124 -5.47 5.20 -17.78
C GLY A 124 -6.00 3.80 -17.43
N LEU A 125 -5.43 3.18 -16.38
CA LEU A 125 -5.50 1.74 -16.15
C LEU A 125 -6.13 1.38 -14.79
N LEU A 126 -6.10 2.32 -13.83
CA LEU A 126 -6.63 2.17 -12.47
C LEU A 126 -7.68 3.21 -12.11
N TRP A 127 -8.40 2.94 -11.02
CA TRP A 127 -9.46 3.78 -10.44
C TRP A 127 -9.07 5.25 -10.21
N PRO A 128 -10.06 6.16 -10.10
CA PRO A 128 -9.78 7.58 -9.82
C PRO A 128 -8.98 7.74 -8.52
N ASN A 129 -8.01 8.67 -8.51
CA ASN A 129 -7.15 8.99 -7.35
C ASN A 129 -7.92 9.12 -6.02
N HIS A 130 -9.18 9.56 -6.07
CA HIS A 130 -10.06 9.65 -4.91
C HIS A 130 -10.30 8.31 -4.19
N LEU A 131 -10.43 7.20 -4.93
CA LEU A 131 -10.70 5.88 -4.34
C LEU A 131 -9.45 5.29 -3.68
N LEU A 132 -8.29 5.60 -4.23
CA LEU A 132 -6.99 5.24 -3.66
C LEU A 132 -6.74 6.00 -2.34
N SER A 133 -7.01 7.30 -2.33
CA SER A 133 -6.96 8.12 -1.12
C SER A 133 -8.01 7.68 -0.08
N ALA A 134 -9.22 7.32 -0.50
CA ALA A 134 -10.26 6.82 0.40
C ALA A 134 -9.86 5.47 1.02
N THR A 135 -9.26 4.57 0.23
CA THR A 135 -8.72 3.29 0.72
C THR A 135 -7.62 3.51 1.75
N LEU A 136 -6.70 4.45 1.50
CA LEU A 136 -5.65 4.81 2.44
C LEU A 136 -6.23 5.34 3.77
N ALA A 137 -7.22 6.24 3.69
CA ALA A 137 -7.91 6.75 4.86
C ALA A 137 -8.62 5.62 5.65
N LEU A 138 -9.27 4.69 4.95
CA LEU A 138 -9.90 3.53 5.57
C LEU A 138 -8.88 2.62 6.26
N LEU A 139 -7.72 2.37 5.64
CA LEU A 139 -6.63 1.62 6.27
C LEU A 139 -6.16 2.31 7.55
N ALA A 140 -6.00 3.63 7.55
CA ALA A 140 -5.61 4.38 8.74
C ALA A 140 -6.68 4.31 9.84
N ILE A 141 -7.97 4.46 9.51
CA ILE A 141 -9.08 4.39 10.47
C ILE A 141 -9.16 2.99 11.09
N THR A 142 -9.11 1.94 10.26
CA THR A 142 -9.17 0.55 10.73
C THR A 142 -7.96 0.18 11.58
N PHE A 143 -6.76 0.70 11.25
CA PHE A 143 -5.57 0.53 12.08
C PHE A 143 -5.78 1.09 13.49
N VAL A 144 -6.20 2.36 13.57
CA VAL A 144 -6.44 3.03 14.85
C VAL A 144 -7.51 2.30 15.65
N LEU A 145 -8.60 1.87 15.00
CA LEU A 145 -9.66 1.11 15.64
C LEU A 145 -9.13 -0.18 16.29
N VAL A 146 -8.35 -0.97 15.55
CA VAL A 146 -7.78 -2.22 16.07
C VAL A 146 -6.86 -1.94 17.25
N GLN A 147 -5.98 -0.94 17.15
CA GLN A 147 -5.05 -0.58 18.23
C GLN A 147 -5.79 -0.13 19.50
N VAL A 148 -6.82 0.71 19.36
CA VAL A 148 -7.63 1.15 20.52
C VAL A 148 -8.24 -0.06 21.21
N ILE A 149 -8.84 -0.99 20.45
CA ILE A 149 -9.40 -2.21 21.00
C ILE A 149 -8.32 -3.10 21.65
N SER A 150 -7.11 -3.16 21.10
CA SER A 150 -5.99 -3.92 21.69
C SER A 150 -5.68 -3.46 23.12
N PHE A 151 -5.84 -2.18 23.44
CA PHE A 151 -5.55 -1.60 24.76
C PHE A 151 -6.78 -1.41 25.66
N SER A 152 -8.00 -1.38 25.10
CA SER A 152 -9.23 -1.10 25.86
C SER A 152 -10.02 -2.35 26.27
N GLU A 153 -9.57 -3.56 25.89
CA GLU A 153 -10.33 -4.80 26.14
C GLU A 153 -10.34 -5.22 27.62
N CYS A 154 -9.26 -4.97 28.36
CA CYS A 154 -9.22 -5.17 29.81
C CYS A 154 -9.17 -3.84 30.56
N SER A 155 -10.12 -3.64 31.48
CA SER A 155 -10.12 -2.53 32.44
C SER A 155 -10.37 -3.09 33.85
N PRO A 156 -9.47 -2.87 34.82
CA PRO A 156 -8.23 -2.08 34.77
C PRO A 156 -7.08 -2.73 33.95
N PHE A 157 -6.15 -1.90 33.47
CA PHE A 157 -5.08 -2.31 32.53
C PHE A 157 -4.13 -3.38 33.07
N HIS A 158 -3.95 -3.51 34.39
CA HIS A 158 -3.09 -4.54 34.98
C HIS A 158 -3.57 -5.97 34.73
N LEU A 159 -4.85 -6.16 34.42
CA LEU A 159 -5.43 -7.47 34.10
C LEU A 159 -4.78 -8.12 32.87
N TYR A 160 -4.16 -7.34 31.98
CA TYR A 160 -3.46 -7.90 30.81
C TYR A 160 -2.29 -8.81 31.17
N TRP A 161 -1.66 -8.64 32.33
CA TRP A 161 -0.51 -9.44 32.75
C TRP A 161 -0.67 -10.07 34.13
N GLN A 162 -1.81 -9.90 34.77
CA GLN A 162 -2.13 -10.58 36.02
C GLN A 162 -2.27 -12.09 35.79
N VAL A 163 -1.56 -12.88 36.58
CA VAL A 163 -1.53 -14.36 36.50
C VAL A 163 -2.41 -14.99 37.59
N ALA A 164 -2.35 -14.45 38.82
CA ALA A 164 -3.16 -14.87 39.95
C ALA A 164 -3.54 -13.64 40.80
N PRO A 165 -4.79 -13.51 41.28
CA PRO A 165 -5.96 -14.34 41.00
C PRO A 165 -6.43 -14.25 39.53
N ASP A 166 -7.35 -15.12 39.11
CA ASP A 166 -7.81 -15.20 37.70
C ASP A 166 -8.25 -13.82 37.17
N PRO A 167 -7.62 -13.29 36.09
CA PRO A 167 -7.96 -11.98 35.53
C PRO A 167 -9.28 -11.96 34.75
N GLY A 168 -9.97 -13.09 34.61
CA GLY A 168 -11.30 -13.19 34.00
C GLY A 168 -11.28 -13.25 32.46
N PRO A 169 -12.44 -13.09 31.81
CA PRO A 169 -12.59 -13.41 30.38
C PRO A 169 -11.91 -12.43 29.43
N CYS A 170 -11.52 -11.22 29.88
CA CYS A 170 -10.92 -10.21 29.03
C CYS A 170 -9.56 -10.66 28.45
N VAL A 171 -8.81 -11.48 29.19
CA VAL A 171 -7.48 -12.00 28.80
C VAL A 171 -7.55 -12.92 27.58
N LYS A 172 -8.72 -13.53 27.32
CA LYS A 172 -8.97 -14.36 26.14
C LYS A 172 -8.97 -13.57 24.83
N THR A 173 -9.01 -12.23 24.88
CA THR A 173 -8.77 -11.37 23.71
C THR A 173 -9.78 -11.63 22.57
N ILE A 174 -11.03 -11.94 22.95
CA ILE A 174 -12.07 -12.36 22.01
C ILE A 174 -12.51 -11.15 21.16
N LEU A 175 -12.73 -10.00 21.79
CA LEU A 175 -13.19 -8.79 21.11
C LEU A 175 -12.15 -8.31 20.11
N HIS A 176 -10.89 -8.21 20.54
CA HIS A 176 -9.79 -7.86 19.64
C HIS A 176 -9.67 -8.86 18.48
N SER A 177 -9.80 -10.16 18.72
CA SER A 177 -9.71 -11.17 17.65
C SER A 177 -10.82 -11.02 16.60
N PHE A 178 -12.05 -10.69 17.02
CA PHE A 178 -13.15 -10.40 16.09
C PHE A 178 -12.91 -9.12 15.30
N VAL A 179 -12.60 -8.01 15.98
CA VAL A 179 -12.39 -6.71 15.31
C VAL A 179 -11.21 -6.78 14.34
N HIS A 180 -10.09 -7.38 14.76
CA HIS A 180 -8.94 -7.61 13.91
C HIS A 180 -9.30 -8.44 12.69
N THR A 181 -9.98 -9.58 12.86
CA THR A 181 -10.31 -10.47 11.74
C THR A 181 -11.28 -9.82 10.74
N ILE A 182 -12.31 -9.12 11.22
CA ILE A 182 -13.29 -8.44 10.35
C ILE A 182 -12.61 -7.33 9.56
N THR A 183 -11.89 -6.43 10.24
CA THR A 183 -11.20 -5.31 9.58
C THR A 183 -10.13 -5.79 8.61
N ASN A 184 -9.36 -6.81 8.99
CA ASN A 184 -8.35 -7.43 8.14
C ASN A 184 -8.98 -8.05 6.87
N THR A 185 -10.05 -8.81 7.01
CA THR A 185 -10.76 -9.41 5.86
C THR A 185 -11.34 -8.34 4.93
N LEU A 186 -11.99 -7.31 5.49
CA LEU A 186 -12.54 -6.20 4.71
C LEU A 186 -11.46 -5.44 3.93
N THR A 187 -10.30 -5.19 4.56
CA THR A 187 -9.19 -4.51 3.89
C THR A 187 -8.55 -5.36 2.79
N HIS A 188 -8.47 -6.70 2.95
CA HIS A 188 -8.06 -7.60 1.86
C HIS A 188 -9.03 -7.58 0.68
N LEU A 189 -10.34 -7.62 0.94
CA LEU A 189 -11.37 -7.51 -0.10
C LEU A 189 -11.25 -6.20 -0.88
N LEU A 190 -11.02 -5.09 -0.17
CA LEU A 190 -10.85 -3.79 -0.78
C LEU A 190 -9.60 -3.74 -1.67
N LEU A 191 -8.46 -4.26 -1.17
CA LEU A 191 -7.22 -4.32 -1.96
C LEU A 191 -7.34 -5.23 -3.18
N LEU A 192 -8.09 -6.33 -3.08
CA LEU A 192 -8.36 -7.24 -4.20
C LEU A 192 -9.30 -6.62 -5.26
N ALA A 193 -10.27 -5.81 -4.82
CA ALA A 193 -11.24 -5.18 -5.70
C ALA A 193 -10.62 -4.10 -6.62
N ILE A 194 -9.60 -3.38 -6.14
CA ILE A 194 -8.92 -2.30 -6.90
C ILE A 194 -8.39 -2.79 -8.26
N PRO A 195 -7.53 -3.83 -8.33
CA PRO A 195 -7.01 -4.32 -9.62
C PRO A 195 -8.03 -5.18 -10.39
N LEU A 196 -9.21 -5.51 -9.83
CA LEU A 196 -10.13 -6.45 -10.47
C LEU A 196 -10.65 -5.95 -11.82
N ARG A 197 -10.97 -4.66 -11.91
CA ARG A 197 -11.40 -4.05 -13.19
C ARG A 197 -10.29 -4.06 -14.23
N TRP A 198 -9.04 -3.91 -13.79
CA TRP A 198 -7.87 -3.97 -14.65
C TRP A 198 -7.65 -5.36 -15.26
N ALA A 199 -7.94 -6.41 -14.48
CA ALA A 199 -7.80 -7.80 -14.92
C ALA A 199 -8.70 -8.17 -16.11
N PHE A 200 -9.83 -7.50 -16.27
CA PHE A 200 -10.78 -7.77 -17.36
C PHE A 200 -10.48 -7.02 -18.66
N GLN A 201 -9.42 -6.21 -18.71
CA GLN A 201 -9.06 -5.51 -19.94
C GLN A 201 -8.53 -6.47 -21.01
N LYS A 202 -8.90 -6.23 -22.27
CA LYS A 202 -8.42 -7.02 -23.42
C LYS A 202 -7.04 -6.51 -23.84
N GLY A 203 -6.06 -7.42 -24.00
CA GLY A 203 -4.73 -7.07 -24.53
C GLY A 203 -3.53 -7.72 -23.82
N TRP A 204 -3.73 -8.36 -22.67
CA TRP A 204 -2.62 -8.96 -21.91
C TRP A 204 -1.91 -10.11 -22.64
N SER A 205 -0.57 -10.11 -22.56
CA SER A 205 0.23 -11.25 -22.99
C SER A 205 -0.05 -12.49 -22.12
N ARG A 206 0.23 -13.70 -22.62
CA ARG A 206 -0.05 -14.95 -21.87
C ARG A 206 0.67 -14.98 -20.51
N THR A 207 1.88 -14.43 -20.43
CA THR A 207 2.67 -14.37 -19.20
C THR A 207 2.07 -13.39 -18.19
N GLN A 208 1.63 -12.21 -18.63
CA GLN A 208 0.99 -11.24 -17.74
C GLN A 208 -0.37 -11.73 -17.24
N LYS A 209 -1.14 -12.44 -18.08
CA LYS A 209 -2.39 -13.10 -17.66
C LYS A 209 -2.14 -14.13 -16.55
N PHE A 210 -1.09 -14.95 -16.70
CA PHE A 210 -0.74 -15.94 -15.68
C PHE A 210 -0.30 -15.29 -14.38
N LEU A 211 0.58 -14.29 -14.44
CA LEU A 211 1.02 -13.54 -13.26
C LEU A 211 -0.17 -12.90 -12.56
N LEU A 212 -1.06 -12.25 -13.32
CA LEU A 212 -2.22 -11.59 -12.76
C LEU A 212 -3.18 -12.59 -12.11
N ALA A 213 -3.48 -13.70 -12.78
CA ALA A 213 -4.29 -14.78 -12.22
C ALA A 213 -3.68 -15.34 -10.91
N SER A 214 -2.35 -15.48 -10.85
CA SER A 214 -1.64 -15.89 -9.64
C SER A 214 -1.79 -14.88 -8.50
N LEU A 215 -1.67 -13.57 -8.79
CA LEU A 215 -1.88 -12.51 -7.80
C LEU A 215 -3.31 -12.47 -7.25
N PHE A 216 -4.32 -12.65 -8.12
CA PHE A 216 -5.72 -12.75 -7.68
C PHE A 216 -5.96 -13.98 -6.81
N SER A 217 -5.44 -15.13 -7.23
CA SER A 217 -5.54 -16.37 -6.45
C SER A 217 -4.89 -16.21 -5.07
N LEU A 218 -3.73 -15.56 -5.01
CA LEU A 218 -3.06 -15.23 -3.75
C LEU A 218 -3.89 -14.30 -2.86
N GLY A 219 -4.54 -13.28 -3.43
CA GLY A 219 -5.44 -12.40 -2.69
C GLY A 219 -6.66 -13.13 -2.12
N ILE A 220 -7.25 -14.06 -2.88
CA ILE A 220 -8.34 -14.91 -2.41
C ILE A 220 -7.86 -15.83 -1.28
N LEU A 221 -6.64 -16.39 -1.39
CA LEU A 221 -6.04 -17.20 -0.35
C LEU A 221 -5.83 -16.40 0.95
N LEU A 222 -5.37 -15.15 0.86
CA LEU A 222 -5.25 -14.26 2.01
C LEU A 222 -6.60 -14.02 2.72
N ILE A 223 -7.68 -13.85 1.95
CA ILE A 223 -9.04 -13.73 2.50
C ILE A 223 -9.45 -15.02 3.21
N ALA A 224 -9.18 -16.19 2.61
CA ALA A 224 -9.50 -17.48 3.22
C ALA A 224 -8.74 -17.70 4.53
N ILE A 225 -7.44 -17.36 4.58
CA ILE A 225 -6.63 -17.43 5.79
C ILE A 225 -7.15 -16.45 6.86
N ALA A 226 -7.49 -15.22 6.47
CA ALA A 226 -8.06 -14.24 7.39
C ALA A 226 -9.36 -14.74 8.02
N LEU A 227 -10.25 -15.36 7.24
CA LEU A 227 -11.48 -15.97 7.76
C LEU A 227 -11.22 -17.17 8.67
N ALA A 228 -10.14 -17.93 8.43
CA ALA A 228 -9.76 -19.06 9.28
C ALA A 228 -9.32 -18.63 10.71
N HIS A 229 -8.99 -17.35 10.91
CA HIS A 229 -8.71 -16.79 12.24
C HIS A 229 -9.98 -16.55 13.08
N LEU A 230 -11.19 -16.70 12.52
CA LEU A 230 -12.42 -16.50 13.29
C LEU A 230 -12.53 -17.55 14.42
N PRO A 231 -12.73 -17.11 15.68
CA PRO A 231 -12.92 -18.02 16.79
C PRO A 231 -14.33 -18.62 16.73
N ILE A 232 -14.47 -19.76 16.04
CA ILE A 232 -15.74 -20.49 15.95
C ILE A 232 -15.92 -21.33 17.22
N ARG A 233 -17.03 -21.10 17.94
CA ARG A 233 -17.41 -21.87 19.12
C ARG A 233 -17.54 -23.35 18.76
N GLY A 234 -16.72 -24.22 19.36
CA GLY A 234 -16.74 -25.67 19.17
C GLY A 234 -15.59 -26.24 18.33
N ARG A 235 -14.67 -25.39 17.83
CA ARG A 235 -13.43 -25.84 17.20
C ARG A 235 -12.26 -25.57 18.15
N ASP A 236 -11.73 -26.61 18.79
CA ASP A 236 -10.49 -26.52 19.58
C ASP A 236 -9.30 -26.41 18.62
N THR A 237 -9.11 -25.22 18.05
CA THR A 237 -7.89 -24.96 17.27
C THR A 237 -6.74 -24.82 18.24
N THR A 238 -5.74 -25.69 18.12
CA THR A 238 -4.51 -25.56 18.90
C THR A 238 -3.87 -24.19 18.62
N ASN A 239 -3.28 -23.58 19.65
CA ASN A 239 -2.56 -22.31 19.52
C ASN A 239 -1.49 -22.36 18.40
N SER A 240 -0.90 -23.54 18.18
CA SER A 240 0.04 -23.80 17.08
C SER A 240 -0.57 -23.56 15.69
N TYR A 241 -1.80 -24.02 15.44
CA TYR A 241 -2.47 -23.82 14.15
C TYR A 241 -2.80 -22.33 13.90
N GLN A 242 -3.21 -21.60 14.93
CA GLN A 242 -3.50 -20.17 14.80
C GLN A 242 -2.22 -19.34 14.53
N ASN A 243 -1.10 -19.70 15.16
CA ASN A 243 0.19 -19.05 14.90
C ASN A 243 0.70 -19.34 13.48
N ALA A 244 0.54 -20.59 13.02
CA ALA A 244 0.83 -21.00 11.66
C ALA A 244 0.11 -20.13 10.61
N LEU A 245 -1.19 -19.92 10.79
CA LEU A 245 -1.99 -19.11 9.88
C LEU A 245 -1.56 -17.64 9.89
N LYS A 246 -1.25 -17.07 11.06
CA LYS A 246 -0.77 -15.68 11.18
C LYS A 246 0.55 -15.45 10.45
N ASP A 247 1.47 -16.40 10.56
CA ASP A 247 2.78 -16.32 9.91
C ASP A 247 2.68 -16.60 8.40
N ALA A 248 1.79 -17.50 7.99
CA ALA A 248 1.47 -17.71 6.58
C ALA A 248 0.85 -16.44 5.97
N GLU A 249 -0.10 -15.80 6.65
CA GLU A 249 -0.67 -14.51 6.22
C GLU A 249 0.43 -13.45 6.09
N ALA A 250 1.30 -13.33 7.10
CA ALA A 250 2.38 -12.37 7.10
C ALA A 250 3.35 -12.56 5.93
N PHE A 251 3.69 -13.82 5.64
CA PHE A 251 4.54 -14.21 4.53
C PHE A 251 3.90 -13.90 3.17
N LEU A 252 2.67 -14.39 2.95
CA LEU A 252 1.97 -14.22 1.67
C LEU A 252 1.71 -12.74 1.38
N LEU A 253 1.41 -11.94 2.41
CA LEU A 253 1.23 -10.50 2.26
C LEU A 253 2.53 -9.77 1.95
N ALA A 254 3.66 -10.15 2.57
CA ALA A 254 4.97 -9.64 2.18
C ALA A 254 5.32 -10.05 0.74
N PHE A 255 5.03 -11.28 0.34
CA PHE A 255 5.24 -11.71 -1.03
C PHE A 255 4.44 -10.84 -2.01
N LEU A 256 3.14 -10.65 -1.76
CA LEU A 256 2.27 -9.79 -2.58
C LEU A 256 2.77 -8.34 -2.63
N ALA A 257 3.21 -7.79 -1.50
CA ALA A 257 3.72 -6.42 -1.41
C ALA A 257 5.07 -6.19 -2.12
N ASN A 258 5.81 -7.25 -2.43
CA ASN A 258 7.17 -7.13 -2.96
C ASN A 258 7.35 -7.77 -4.35
N ILE A 259 6.41 -8.60 -4.82
CA ILE A 259 6.52 -9.35 -6.08
C ILE A 259 6.67 -8.44 -7.31
N ILE A 260 5.96 -7.31 -7.37
CA ILE A 260 6.00 -6.37 -8.51
C ILE A 260 7.40 -5.73 -8.61
N ALA A 261 7.93 -5.26 -7.48
CA ALA A 261 9.27 -4.67 -7.41
C ALA A 261 10.36 -5.71 -7.79
N ILE A 262 10.22 -6.96 -7.33
CA ILE A 262 11.16 -8.05 -7.62
C ILE A 262 11.14 -8.40 -9.12
N THR A 263 9.94 -8.60 -9.68
CA THR A 263 9.77 -8.93 -11.11
C THR A 263 10.19 -7.81 -12.05
N GLY A 264 10.42 -6.60 -11.53
CA GLY A 264 10.84 -5.44 -12.33
C GLY A 264 9.72 -4.90 -13.20
N LEU A 265 8.46 -5.22 -12.89
CA LEU A 265 7.27 -4.65 -13.52
C LEU A 265 6.95 -3.24 -13.03
N ASP A 266 7.81 -2.64 -12.21
CA ASP A 266 7.82 -1.20 -11.98
C ASP A 266 8.00 -0.53 -13.34
N TYR A 267 6.90 -0.07 -13.91
CA TYR A 267 6.81 0.74 -15.12
C TYR A 267 7.89 1.82 -15.05
N ASP A 268 8.85 1.77 -15.96
CA ASP A 268 9.86 2.82 -16.08
C ASP A 268 9.17 4.03 -16.72
N PRO A 269 9.06 5.19 -16.02
CA PRO A 269 8.47 6.38 -16.61
C PRO A 269 9.31 6.96 -17.76
N SER A 270 10.46 6.35 -18.07
CA SER A 270 11.42 6.82 -19.07
C SER A 270 11.13 6.36 -20.50
N ASP A 271 10.15 5.48 -20.74
CA ASP A 271 9.82 5.01 -22.11
C ASP A 271 8.78 5.89 -22.83
N GLU A 272 8.56 7.13 -22.38
CA GLU A 272 7.69 8.11 -23.04
C GLU A 272 8.47 9.27 -23.72
N ASP A 273 9.76 9.08 -24.04
CA ASP A 273 10.53 10.01 -24.86
C ASP A 273 10.69 9.47 -26.30
N ASP A 274 9.58 9.41 -27.04
CA ASP A 274 9.58 9.37 -28.51
C ASP A 274 8.35 10.09 -29.09
N THR A 275 7.98 11.23 -28.50
CA THR A 275 7.10 12.21 -29.17
C THR A 275 7.76 13.59 -29.17
N PRO A 276 8.03 14.20 -30.34
CA PRO A 276 8.75 15.46 -30.41
C PRO A 276 7.78 16.62 -30.13
N PHE A 277 7.65 17.03 -28.86
CA PHE A 277 6.99 18.29 -28.52
C PHE A 277 7.86 19.12 -27.56
N LEU A 278 8.59 20.05 -28.19
CA LEU A 278 9.04 21.36 -27.71
C LEU A 278 9.36 21.48 -26.22
N ALA A 279 10.67 21.43 -25.95
CA ALA A 279 11.29 21.81 -24.69
C ALA A 279 10.82 23.21 -24.21
N SER A 280 10.27 23.25 -23.01
CA SER A 280 10.20 24.45 -22.18
C SER A 280 10.93 24.17 -20.87
N ASN A 281 12.16 24.67 -20.79
CA ASN A 281 12.99 24.71 -19.59
C ASN A 281 12.23 25.31 -18.41
N SER A 282 11.81 24.48 -17.46
CA SER A 282 11.58 24.93 -16.09
C SER A 282 12.34 24.02 -15.13
N LYS A 283 13.36 24.58 -14.48
CA LYS A 283 14.11 23.94 -13.39
C LYS A 283 13.13 23.61 -12.26
N ARG A 284 12.69 22.35 -12.17
CA ARG A 284 11.92 21.85 -11.02
C ARG A 284 12.88 21.22 -10.03
N ARG A 285 13.19 21.97 -8.96
CA ARG A 285 13.84 21.44 -7.75
C ARG A 285 13.04 20.23 -7.27
N SER A 286 13.68 19.07 -7.24
CA SER A 286 13.13 17.91 -6.54
C SER A 286 13.18 18.20 -5.04
N ASN A 287 12.00 18.25 -4.42
CA ASN A 287 11.87 18.05 -2.99
C ASN A 287 10.79 16.99 -2.78
N SER A 288 11.22 15.94 -2.10
CA SER A 288 10.46 14.78 -1.63
C SER A 288 9.08 15.13 -1.10
N SER A 289 8.04 14.41 -1.55
CA SER A 289 6.93 13.89 -0.72
C SER A 289 5.82 13.32 -1.60
N GLY A 290 5.93 12.03 -1.97
CA GLY A 290 4.87 11.30 -2.68
C GLY A 290 3.53 11.20 -1.92
N PHE A 291 3.49 11.62 -0.65
CA PHE A 291 2.28 11.71 0.15
C PHE A 291 1.50 13.01 -0.05
N ARG A 292 2.17 14.12 -0.40
CA ARG A 292 1.50 15.43 -0.59
C ARG A 292 0.75 15.51 -1.92
N SER A 293 1.23 14.84 -2.97
CA SER A 293 0.56 14.88 -4.29
C SER A 293 -0.80 14.20 -4.30
N LEU A 294 -1.11 13.32 -3.34
CA LEU A 294 -2.43 12.69 -3.18
C LEU A 294 -3.52 13.68 -2.72
N PHE A 295 -3.13 14.78 -2.05
CA PHE A 295 -4.06 15.75 -1.47
C PHE A 295 -4.06 17.11 -2.18
N ASP A 296 -3.18 17.32 -3.16
CA ASP A 296 -3.03 18.61 -3.83
C ASP A 296 -4.02 18.72 -5.01
N ARG A 297 -5.26 19.09 -4.70
CA ARG A 297 -6.32 19.34 -5.69
C ARG A 297 -6.09 20.71 -6.34
N LYS A 298 -5.13 20.82 -7.26
CA LYS A 298 -4.97 22.03 -8.08
C LYS A 298 -5.83 21.89 -9.34
N ILE A 299 -6.99 22.54 -9.34
CA ILE A 299 -7.79 22.76 -10.56
C ILE A 299 -6.94 23.64 -11.47
N ILE A 300 -6.35 23.04 -12.51
CA ILE A 300 -5.70 23.79 -13.58
C ILE A 300 -6.79 24.10 -14.60
N VAL A 301 -7.26 25.35 -14.59
CA VAL A 301 -8.05 25.91 -15.69
C VAL A 301 -7.11 26.08 -16.87
N THR A 302 -7.13 25.15 -17.82
CA THR A 302 -6.46 25.32 -19.13
C THR A 302 -7.44 25.97 -20.09
N SER A 303 -7.56 27.29 -20.05
CA SER A 303 -8.14 28.06 -21.14
C SER A 303 -7.03 28.80 -21.87
N ASN A 304 -6.37 28.12 -22.80
CA ASN A 304 -5.51 28.77 -23.78
C ASN A 304 -6.27 28.75 -25.11
N PHE A 305 -6.92 29.86 -25.45
CA PHE A 305 -7.48 30.08 -26.77
C PHE A 305 -6.38 30.67 -27.64
N GLU A 306 -5.79 29.86 -28.51
CA GLU A 306 -4.78 30.31 -29.46
C GLU A 306 -5.47 30.63 -30.79
N MET A 307 -5.60 31.93 -31.09
CA MET A 307 -6.11 32.39 -32.39
C MET A 307 -5.08 32.07 -33.46
N GLN A 308 -5.36 31.03 -34.25
CA GLN A 308 -4.58 30.69 -35.43
C GLN A 308 -4.99 31.62 -36.59
N SER A 309 -4.30 32.76 -36.73
CA SER A 309 -4.48 33.63 -37.90
C SER A 309 -3.84 32.98 -39.13
N GLN A 310 -4.60 32.19 -39.87
CA GLN A 310 -4.18 31.76 -41.20
C GLN A 310 -4.30 32.94 -42.17
N THR A 311 -3.19 33.54 -42.55
CA THR A 311 -3.13 34.44 -43.71
C THR A 311 -3.43 33.63 -44.97
N ALA A 312 -4.68 33.65 -45.41
CA ALA A 312 -5.11 33.08 -46.67
C ALA A 312 -4.46 33.85 -47.84
N SER A 313 -3.92 33.13 -48.82
CA SER A 313 -3.34 33.78 -50.00
C SER A 313 -4.44 34.52 -50.80
N PRO A 314 -4.12 35.66 -51.44
CA PRO A 314 -5.12 36.51 -52.12
C PRO A 314 -5.89 35.81 -53.25
N ALA A 315 -5.36 34.70 -53.76
CA ALA A 315 -6.01 33.89 -54.81
C ALA A 315 -7.18 33.05 -54.27
N ARG A 316 -7.14 32.62 -53.00
CA ARG A 316 -8.15 31.74 -52.39
C ARG A 316 -9.41 32.48 -51.97
N VAL A 317 -9.28 33.75 -51.56
CA VAL A 317 -10.42 34.61 -51.19
C VAL A 317 -11.28 34.98 -52.41
N ARG A 318 -10.67 35.05 -53.59
CA ARG A 318 -11.35 35.43 -54.84
C ARG A 318 -12.25 34.32 -55.42
N GLN A 319 -12.11 33.09 -54.94
CA GLN A 319 -12.92 31.93 -55.36
C GLN A 319 -14.14 31.68 -54.45
N MET A 320 -14.21 32.32 -53.27
CA MET A 320 -15.24 32.02 -52.27
C MET A 320 -16.49 32.90 -52.36
N PHE A 321 -16.47 33.95 -53.20
CA PHE A 321 -17.59 34.86 -53.40
C PHE A 321 -17.94 34.96 -54.89
N PRO A 322 -19.04 34.34 -55.35
CA PRO A 322 -19.60 34.61 -56.67
C PRO A 322 -20.03 36.07 -56.75
N ARG A 323 -19.67 36.75 -57.84
CA ARG A 323 -20.04 38.14 -58.10
C ARG A 323 -21.57 38.27 -58.21
N HIS A 324 -22.19 39.05 -57.33
CA HIS A 324 -23.53 39.58 -57.58
C HIS A 324 -23.46 40.80 -58.52
N PRO A 325 -24.44 40.98 -59.43
CA PRO A 325 -24.40 42.00 -60.46
C PRO A 325 -25.02 43.32 -59.96
N TRP A 326 -24.23 44.21 -59.36
CA TRP A 326 -24.55 45.66 -59.35
C TRP A 326 -23.40 46.59 -58.93
N ALA A 327 -22.20 46.12 -58.63
CA ALA A 327 -21.06 47.01 -58.34
C ALA A 327 -20.25 47.31 -59.61
N ALA A 328 -20.76 48.23 -60.42
CA ALA A 328 -19.99 48.86 -61.49
C ALA A 328 -19.38 50.18 -60.98
N VAL A 329 -18.14 50.42 -61.43
CA VAL A 329 -17.47 51.74 -61.58
C VAL A 329 -16.90 52.39 -60.31
N GLN A 330 -15.57 52.32 -60.17
CA GLN A 330 -14.74 53.53 -60.29
C GLN A 330 -13.29 53.18 -60.65
N ARG A 331 -12.84 53.79 -61.74
CA ARG A 331 -11.51 53.70 -62.34
C ARG A 331 -10.79 55.01 -61.96
N LEU A 332 -9.73 54.94 -61.14
CA LEU A 332 -8.79 56.03 -60.84
C LEU A 332 -7.41 55.35 -60.77
N SER A 333 -6.63 55.34 -61.86
CA SER A 333 -5.65 56.35 -62.31
C SER A 333 -4.39 56.41 -61.44
N ASN A 334 -3.25 56.35 -62.14
CA ASN A 334 -1.88 56.19 -61.66
C ASN A 334 -1.37 57.35 -60.75
N GLU A 335 -0.31 57.02 -60.01
CA GLU A 335 0.97 57.76 -59.87
C GLU A 335 1.46 57.96 -58.42
N ASN A 336 2.69 57.47 -58.20
CA ASN A 336 3.75 57.99 -57.33
C ASN A 336 3.38 58.65 -55.99
N LEU A 337 3.89 58.10 -54.88
CA LEU A 337 4.54 58.95 -53.87
C LEU A 337 5.54 58.17 -53.00
N ILE A 338 6.83 58.44 -53.27
CA ILE A 338 7.96 58.22 -52.39
C ILE A 338 7.95 59.34 -51.35
N THR A 339 7.98 59.04 -50.05
CA THR A 339 8.59 59.93 -49.05
C THR A 339 9.28 59.13 -47.94
N ARG A 340 10.58 59.34 -47.88
CA ARG A 340 11.53 59.02 -46.81
C ARG A 340 11.24 59.90 -45.58
N ALA A 341 11.31 59.35 -44.37
CA ALA A 341 11.52 60.13 -43.15
C ALA A 341 12.54 59.42 -42.25
N ARG A 342 13.50 60.22 -41.78
CA ARG A 342 14.72 59.90 -41.03
C ARG A 342 14.60 60.55 -39.65
N GLY A 343 15.17 59.90 -38.63
CA GLY A 343 15.47 60.49 -37.32
C GLY A 343 14.75 59.74 -36.20
N GLY A 344 15.39 59.21 -35.16
CA GLY A 344 16.73 59.40 -34.63
C GLY A 344 16.62 59.53 -33.11
N ARG A 345 17.57 58.91 -32.39
CA ARG A 345 18.23 59.39 -31.16
C ARG A 345 18.46 58.26 -30.14
N ASP A 346 19.74 57.92 -30.02
CA ASP A 346 20.40 57.19 -28.94
C ASP A 346 20.25 57.87 -27.58
N SER A 347 20.82 57.16 -26.59
CA SER A 347 21.28 57.54 -25.24
C SER A 347 20.29 57.27 -24.10
N ARG A 348 20.66 56.53 -23.05
CA ARG A 348 22.00 56.12 -22.57
C ARG A 348 21.89 54.90 -21.66
#